data_AF-A0A830BIV3-F1
#
_entry.id   AF-A0A830BIV3-F1
#
_cell.length_a   1.000
_cell.length_b   1.000
_cell.length_c   1.000
_cell.angle_alpha   90.00
_cell.angle_beta   90.00
_cell.angle_gamma   90.00
#
_symmetry.space_group_name_H-M   'P 1'
#
loop_
_entity.id
_entity.type
_entity.pdbx_description
1 polymer ?
#
loop_
_entity_poly.entity_id
_entity_poly.type
_entity_poly.pdbx_seq_one_letter_code
_entity_poly.pdbx_strand_id
1 'polypeptide(L)' 'MAPKQPNSGLFIGLKKGHVVTPKELASRPSDRKGKTSKRVHFERSLIREVASFAPYEKMITELYIFFPFAHLMRE' A
#
# COMPACT_ATOMS: atom_id res chain seq x y z
N MET A 1 12.28 13.63 -6.07
CA MET A 1 12.81 13.20 -4.76
C MET A 1 13.72 14.29 -4.23
N ALA A 2 13.64 14.64 -2.95
CA ALA A 2 14.66 15.51 -2.36
C ALA A 2 16.04 14.80 -2.39
N PRO A 3 17.14 15.50 -2.68
CA PRO A 3 18.46 14.89 -2.73
C PRO A 3 18.80 14.27 -1.37
N LYS A 4 19.37 13.05 -1.40
CA LYS A 4 19.83 12.38 -0.18
C LYS A 4 20.91 13.25 0.46
N GLN A 5 20.69 13.62 1.72
CA GLN A 5 21.60 14.49 2.47
C GLN A 5 22.99 13.86 2.59
N PRO A 6 24.08 14.64 2.44
CA PRO A 6 25.44 14.10 2.53
C PRO A 6 25.74 13.56 3.93
N ASN A 7 26.57 12.52 3.98
CA ASN A 7 27.07 11.96 5.25
C ASN A 7 28.05 12.93 5.92
N SER A 8 28.08 12.94 7.24
CA SER A 8 28.83 13.88 8.08
C SER A 8 30.29 13.49 8.34
N GLY A 9 30.76 12.34 7.83
CA GLY A 9 32.15 11.88 8.04
C GLY A 9 32.43 11.38 9.47
N LEU A 10 31.43 11.38 10.35
CA LEU A 10 31.55 10.95 11.74
C LEU A 10 31.52 9.42 11.84
N PHE A 11 32.24 8.86 12.82
CA PHE A 11 32.29 7.42 13.08
C PHE A 11 31.02 6.90 13.78
N ILE A 12 30.41 7.73 14.64
CA ILE A 12 29.18 7.44 15.40
C ILE A 12 28.26 8.67 15.32
N GLY A 13 26.94 8.45 15.22
CA GLY A 13 25.94 9.52 15.11
C GLY A 13 25.02 9.39 13.88
N LEU A 14 24.15 10.38 13.69
CA LEU A 14 23.28 10.48 12.51
C LEU A 14 24.09 10.88 11.27
N LYS A 15 23.71 10.34 10.09
CA LYS A 15 24.42 10.53 8.81
C LYS A 15 25.92 10.13 8.86
N LYS A 16 26.28 9.21 9.75
CA LYS A 16 27.64 8.69 9.91
C LYS A 16 28.18 7.96 8.67
N GLY A 17 29.50 7.81 8.62
CA GLY A 17 30.23 7.13 7.55
C GLY A 17 30.91 8.09 6.59
N HIS A 18 31.68 7.53 5.65
CA HIS A 18 32.47 8.29 4.68
C HIS A 18 31.58 9.24 3.87
N VAL A 19 32.07 10.47 3.65
CA VAL A 19 31.40 11.47 2.81
C VAL A 19 31.49 10.98 1.36
N VAL A 20 30.41 10.37 0.87
CA VAL A 20 30.27 9.91 -0.51
C VAL A 20 29.19 10.75 -1.17
N THR A 21 29.42 11.16 -2.42
CA THR A 21 28.40 11.82 -3.24
C THR A 21 27.31 10.80 -3.60
N PRO A 22 26.08 10.93 -3.07
CA PRO A 22 25.04 9.96 -3.35
C PRO A 22 24.58 10.11 -4.81
N LYS A 23 24.72 9.05 -5.60
CA LYS A 23 24.17 8.96 -6.96
C LYS A 23 22.68 8.66 -6.89
N GLU A 24 21.87 9.38 -7.66
CA GLU A 24 20.47 8.99 -7.88
C GLU A 24 20.45 7.72 -8.72
N LEU A 25 19.99 6.62 -8.11
CA LEU A 25 19.85 5.34 -8.79
C LEU A 25 18.50 5.32 -9.51
N ALA A 26 18.52 4.92 -10.79
CA ALA A 26 17.29 4.65 -11.51
C ALA A 26 16.52 3.52 -10.82
N SER A 27 15.18 3.67 -10.73
CA SER A 27 14.31 2.64 -10.18
C SER A 27 14.50 1.33 -10.94
N ARG A 28 14.70 0.23 -10.21
CA ARG A 28 14.88 -1.08 -10.83
C ARG A 28 13.53 -1.62 -11.31
N PRO A 29 13.48 -2.46 -12.36
CA PRO A 29 12.25 -3.13 -12.77
C PRO A 29 11.61 -3.96 -11.63
N SER A 30 12.42 -4.51 -10.72
CA SER A 30 11.96 -5.20 -9.51
C SER A 30 11.07 -4.33 -8.62
N ASP A 31 11.32 -3.02 -8.58
CA ASP A 31 10.61 -2.06 -7.73
C ASP A 31 9.20 -1.75 -8.28
N ARG A 32 8.87 -2.28 -9.48
CA ARG A 32 7.53 -2.19 -10.08
C ARG A 32 6.61 -3.31 -9.60
N LYS A 33 7.12 -4.34 -8.93
CA LYS A 33 6.31 -5.45 -8.39
C LYS A 33 5.34 -4.91 -7.33
N GLY A 34 4.08 -5.32 -7.41
CA GLY A 34 3.01 -4.91 -6.48
C GLY A 34 2.29 -3.61 -6.85
N LYS A 35 2.79 -2.85 -7.83
CA LYS A 35 2.07 -1.68 -8.34
C LYS A 35 0.91 -2.13 -9.24
N THR A 36 -0.27 -1.60 -9.00
CA THR A 36 -1.44 -1.83 -9.85
C THR A 36 -1.38 -0.93 -11.08
N SER A 37 -1.59 -1.49 -12.26
CA SER A 37 -1.77 -0.71 -13.48
C SER A 37 -3.24 -0.35 -13.66
N LYS A 38 -3.53 0.74 -14.40
CA LYS A 38 -4.91 1.18 -14.67
C LYS A 38 -5.75 0.07 -15.34
N ARG A 39 -5.14 -0.72 -16.24
CA ARG A 39 -5.78 -1.85 -16.91
C ARG A 39 -6.12 -2.98 -15.94
N VAL A 40 -5.15 -3.40 -15.12
CA VAL A 40 -5.37 -4.48 -14.13
C VAL A 40 -6.41 -4.07 -13.09
N HIS A 41 -6.46 -2.78 -12.72
CA HIS A 41 -7.52 -2.29 -11.83
C HIS A 41 -8.90 -2.39 -12.49
N PHE A 42 -9.04 -1.92 -13.74
CA PHE A 42 -10.28 -2.00 -14.50
C PHE A 42 -10.76 -3.45 -14.68
N GLU A 43 -9.87 -4.35 -15.11
CA GLU A 43 -10.17 -5.78 -15.28
C GLU A 43 -10.65 -6.42 -13.96
N ARG A 44 -9.98 -6.13 -12.83
CA ARG A 44 -10.39 -6.65 -11.52
C ARG A 44 -11.73 -6.12 -11.05
N SER A 45 -12.07 -4.87 -11.34
CA SER A 45 -13.39 -4.30 -11.03
C SER A 45 -14.48 -5.00 -11.85
N LEU A 46 -14.26 -5.16 -13.16
CA LEU A 46 -15.20 -5.83 -14.06
C LEU A 46 -15.44 -7.29 -13.63
N ILE A 47 -14.38 -8.05 -13.31
CA ILE A 47 -14.52 -9.42 -12.83
C ILE A 47 -15.33 -9.48 -11.52
N ARG A 48 -15.14 -8.53 -10.61
CA ARG A 48 -15.89 -8.50 -9.33
C ARG A 48 -17.37 -8.17 -9.52
N GLU A 49 -17.71 -7.36 -10.52
CA GLU A 49 -19.10 -7.09 -10.88
C GLU A 49 -19.79 -8.35 -11.44
N VAL A 50 -19.09 -9.13 -12.27
CA VAL A 50 -19.65 -10.32 -12.94
C VAL A 50 -19.68 -11.54 -12.02
N ALA A 51 -18.57 -11.85 -11.35
CA ALA A 51 -18.40 -13.09 -10.59
C ALA A 51 -19.04 -13.08 -9.20
N SER A 52 -19.64 -11.93 -8.80
CA SER A 52 -20.18 -11.71 -7.45
C SER A 52 -19.13 -11.91 -6.34
N PHE A 53 -19.52 -11.67 -5.10
CA PHE A 53 -18.64 -11.87 -3.94
C PHE A 53 -18.63 -13.32 -3.49
N ALA A 54 -17.52 -13.76 -2.92
CA ALA A 54 -17.43 -15.08 -2.32
C ALA A 54 -18.33 -15.17 -1.06
N PRO A 55 -18.79 -16.38 -0.67
CA PRO A 55 -19.73 -16.54 0.44
C PRO A 55 -19.22 -15.97 1.77
N TYR A 56 -17.91 -16.05 2.04
CA TYR A 56 -17.30 -15.44 3.23
C TYR A 56 -17.29 -13.90 3.20
N GLU A 57 -17.13 -13.30 2.02
CA GLU A 57 -17.13 -11.84 1.85
C GLU A 57 -18.53 -11.26 2.07
N LYS A 58 -19.57 -12.02 1.69
CA LYS A 58 -20.97 -11.69 1.98
C LYS A 58 -21.27 -11.71 3.49
N MET A 59 -20.88 -12.77 4.20
CA MET A 59 -21.08 -12.88 5.65
C MET A 59 -20.37 -11.76 6.44
N ILE A 60 -19.16 -11.38 6.02
CA ILE A 60 -18.41 -10.28 6.67
C ILE A 60 -19.11 -8.94 6.42
N THR A 61 -19.59 -8.71 5.20
CA THR A 61 -20.32 -7.48 4.84
C THR A 61 -21.64 -7.37 5.61
N GLU A 62 -22.37 -8.47 5.76
CA GLU A 62 -23.58 -8.54 6.57
C GLU A 62 -23.29 -8.25 8.03
N LEU A 63 -22.26 -8.86 8.62
CA LEU A 63 -21.88 -8.61 10.01
C LEU A 63 -21.54 -7.13 10.25
N TYR A 64 -20.76 -6.53 9.36
CA TYR A 64 -20.37 -5.13 9.47
C TYR A 64 -21.55 -4.16 9.37
N ILE A 65 -22.56 -4.49 8.55
CA ILE A 65 -23.76 -3.67 8.37
C ILE A 65 -24.76 -3.86 9.53
N PHE A 66 -24.96 -5.09 9.98
CA PHE A 66 -26.00 -5.40 10.95
C PHE A 66 -25.61 -5.07 12.38
N PHE A 67 -24.32 -5.16 12.71
CA PHE A 67 -23.81 -4.89 14.05
C PHE A 67 -24.08 -3.45 14.57
N PRO A 68 -23.80 -2.38 13.82
CA PRO A 68 -24.13 -1.02 14.27
C PRO A 68 -25.65 -0.76 14.32
N PHE A 69 -26.44 -1.38 13.43
CA PHE A 69 -27.89 -1.18 13.40
C PHE A 69 -28.60 -1.89 14.56
N ALA A 70 -28.12 -3.07 14.96
CA ALA A 70 -28.66 -3.82 16.08
C ALA A 70 -28.42 -3.15 17.44
N HIS A 71 -27.39 -2.32 17.55
CA HIS A 71 -27.13 -1.50 18.75
C HIS A 71 -28.11 -0.32 18.83
N LEU A 72 -28.36 0.35 17.70
CA LEU A 72 -29.28 1.49 17.58
C LEU A 72 -30.76 1.14 17.74
N MET A 73 -31.14 -0.12 17.52
CA MET A 73 -32.51 -0.63 17.73
C MET A 73 -32.73 -1.23 19.13
N ARG A 74 -31.69 -1.27 19.99
CA ARG A 74 -31.75 -1.82 21.35
C ARG A 74 -31.78 -0.74 22.44
N GLU A 75 -31.60 0.53 22.07
CA GLU A 75 -31.90 1.71 22.90
C GLU A 75 -33.30 2.24 22.55
#